data_AF-A0A6N6L0Q8-F1
#
_entry.id   AF-A0A6N6L0Q8-F1
#
_cell.length_a   1.000
_cell.length_b   1.000
_cell.length_c   1.000
_cell.angle_alpha   90.00
_cell.angle_beta   90.00
_cell.angle_gamma   90.00
#
_symmetry.space_group_name_H-M   'P 1'
#
loop_
_entity.id
_entity.type
_entity.pdbx_description
1 polymer ?
#
loop_
_entity_poly.entity_id
_entity_poly.type
_entity_poly.pdbx_seq_one_letter_code
_entity_poly.pdbx_strand_id
1 'polypeptide(L)'
;MDKVRTFPKLVIAIGIIFALVGVATVGTGIYINSFIGQQLAAQNIVTPDDASIPNTPVTNIPTALSMASIIREHSLKYTGGLSYAEMGRFEVESGDPAGTSNPEEALKDANGAPVANSARNTQLTASGLVTSLSLSAMAIGMAYGAIALGVAFALLGAVIAGLGYALLGLITPEVAQRFGLQPVTQ
;
A
#
# COMPACT_ATOMS: atom_id res chain seq x y z
N MET A 1 16.35 -48.72 -1.33
CA MET A 1 17.26 -47.85 -0.54
C MET A 1 17.33 -46.42 -1.09
N ASP A 2 17.23 -46.19 -2.41
CA ASP A 2 17.30 -44.84 -3.00
C ASP A 2 16.28 -43.84 -2.48
N LYS A 3 14.99 -44.22 -2.35
CA LYS A 3 13.92 -43.32 -1.88
C LYS A 3 14.18 -42.73 -0.48
N VAL A 4 14.88 -43.46 0.38
CA VAL A 4 15.18 -43.06 1.77
C VAL A 4 16.21 -41.91 1.82
N ARG A 5 17.15 -41.86 0.86
CA ARG A 5 18.13 -40.78 0.74
C ARG A 5 17.64 -39.60 -0.11
N THR A 6 16.67 -39.83 -1.01
CA THR A 6 16.09 -38.77 -1.86
C THR A 6 15.14 -37.86 -1.08
N PHE A 7 14.42 -38.39 -0.08
CA PHE A 7 13.44 -37.62 0.68
C PHE A 7 14.05 -36.42 1.43
N PRO A 8 15.14 -36.54 2.23
CA PRO A 8 15.75 -35.38 2.88
C PRO A 8 16.26 -34.34 1.89
N LYS A 9 16.81 -34.76 0.75
CA LYS A 9 17.28 -33.85 -0.31
C LYS A 9 16.14 -33.03 -0.92
N LEU A 10 14.97 -33.65 -1.11
CA LEU A 10 13.76 -32.94 -1.56
C LEU A 10 13.29 -31.91 -0.53
N VAL A 11 13.29 -32.26 0.77
CA VAL A 11 12.94 -31.33 1.85
C VAL A 11 13.89 -30.13 1.87
N ILE A 12 15.21 -30.36 1.75
CA ILE A 12 16.20 -29.28 1.65
C ILE A 12 15.91 -28.37 0.44
N ALA A 13 15.68 -28.96 -0.73
CA ALA A 13 15.42 -28.20 -1.95
C ALA A 13 14.17 -27.31 -1.81
N ILE A 14 13.07 -27.84 -1.26
CA ILE A 14 11.85 -27.07 -1.00
C ILE A 14 12.12 -25.94 -0.02
N GLY A 15 12.84 -26.20 1.08
CA GLY A 15 13.19 -25.17 2.06
C GLY A 15 14.01 -24.03 1.44
N ILE A 16 15.00 -24.37 0.60
CA ILE A 16 15.80 -23.36 -0.12
C ILE A 16 14.93 -22.55 -1.08
N ILE A 17 14.02 -23.18 -1.83
CA ILE A 17 13.11 -22.46 -2.74
C ILE A 17 12.24 -21.48 -1.96
N PHE A 18 11.62 -21.91 -0.86
CA PHE A 18 10.84 -21.02 0.01
C PHE A 18 11.67 -19.87 0.54
N ALA A 19 12.92 -20.15 0.95
CA ALA A 19 13.82 -19.12 1.46
C ALA A 19 14.14 -18.06 0.40
N LEU A 20 14.48 -18.49 -0.82
CA LEU A 20 14.80 -17.60 -1.93
C LEU A 20 13.59 -16.77 -2.37
N VAL A 21 12.40 -17.39 -2.46
CA VAL A 21 11.16 -16.67 -2.79
C VAL A 21 10.83 -15.64 -1.70
N GLY A 22 11.03 -15.99 -0.42
CA GLY A 22 10.84 -15.05 0.69
C GLY A 22 11.75 -13.83 0.56
N VAL A 23 13.04 -14.04 0.34
CA VAL A 23 14.03 -12.95 0.14
C VAL A 23 13.68 -12.08 -1.08
N ALA A 24 13.29 -12.68 -2.21
CA ALA A 24 12.87 -11.95 -3.40
C ALA A 24 11.61 -11.09 -3.14
N THR A 25 10.66 -11.62 -2.37
CA THR A 25 9.44 -10.91 -1.97
C THR A 25 9.76 -9.71 -1.07
N VAL A 26 10.69 -9.86 -0.12
CA VAL A 26 11.19 -8.74 0.70
C VAL A 26 11.80 -7.65 -0.18
N GLY A 27 12.67 -8.02 -1.12
CA GLY A 27 13.30 -7.08 -2.04
C GLY A 27 12.27 -6.28 -2.86
N THR A 28 11.26 -6.99 -3.39
CA THR A 28 10.16 -6.36 -4.13
C THR A 28 9.38 -5.38 -3.26
N GLY A 29 9.05 -5.74 -2.02
CA GLY A 29 8.36 -4.85 -1.09
C GLY A 29 9.15 -3.58 -0.76
N ILE A 30 10.47 -3.70 -0.53
CA ILE A 30 11.35 -2.55 -0.30
C ILE A 30 11.37 -1.62 -1.52
N TYR A 31 11.48 -2.20 -2.72
CA TYR A 31 11.46 -1.44 -3.97
C TYR A 31 10.15 -0.67 -4.15
N ILE A 32 8.99 -1.32 -3.96
CA ILE A 32 7.68 -0.67 -4.09
C ILE A 32 7.54 0.47 -3.10
N ASN A 33 7.93 0.27 -1.83
CA ASN A 33 7.88 1.29 -0.79
C ASN A 33 8.71 2.53 -1.21
N SER A 34 9.94 2.31 -1.66
CA SER A 34 10.83 3.39 -2.11
C SER A 34 10.27 4.11 -3.34
N PHE A 35 9.78 3.37 -4.32
CA PHE A 35 9.23 3.93 -5.56
C PHE A 35 8.02 4.83 -5.30
N ILE A 36 7.10 4.43 -4.41
CA ILE A 36 5.93 5.26 -4.07
C ILE A 36 6.37 6.49 -3.25
N GLY A 37 7.28 6.31 -2.29
CA GLY A 37 7.82 7.43 -1.51
C GLY A 37 8.48 8.49 -2.39
N GLN A 38 9.22 8.07 -3.42
CA GLN A 38 9.83 8.97 -4.40
C GLN A 38 8.78 9.69 -5.26
N GLN A 39 7.73 8.99 -5.70
CA GLN A 39 6.63 9.62 -6.45
C GLN A 39 5.90 10.68 -5.64
N LEU A 40 5.63 10.40 -4.35
CA LEU A 40 5.04 11.36 -3.44
C LEU A 40 5.96 12.58 -3.23
N ALA A 41 7.25 12.34 -2.98
CA ALA A 41 8.24 13.40 -2.82
C ALA A 41 8.36 14.29 -4.07
N ALA A 42 8.30 13.70 -5.26
CA ALA A 42 8.36 14.43 -6.53
C ALA A 42 7.20 15.41 -6.74
N GLN A 43 6.06 15.20 -6.07
CA GLN A 43 4.93 16.13 -6.13
C GLN A 43 5.13 17.39 -5.26
N ASN A 44 6.18 17.44 -4.42
CA ASN A 44 6.48 18.57 -3.53
C ASN A 44 5.29 19.02 -2.66
N ILE A 45 4.49 18.06 -2.19
CA ILE A 45 3.33 18.33 -1.33
C ILE A 45 3.80 18.48 0.11
N VAL A 46 3.39 19.57 0.76
CA VAL A 46 3.63 19.84 2.18
C VAL A 46 2.29 20.02 2.88
N THR A 47 2.13 19.40 4.05
CA THR A 47 0.91 19.54 4.85
C THR A 47 0.77 20.96 5.42
N PRO A 48 -0.45 21.51 5.47
CA PRO A 48 -0.71 22.82 6.07
C PRO A 48 -0.61 22.81 7.60
N ASP A 49 -0.60 23.99 8.21
CA ASP A 49 -0.49 24.21 9.66
C ASP A 49 -1.60 23.56 10.49
N ASP A 50 -2.79 23.43 9.91
CA ASP A 50 -3.98 22.86 10.55
C ASP A 50 -4.14 21.35 10.30
N ALA A 51 -3.19 20.72 9.61
CA ALA A 51 -3.14 19.28 9.48
C ALA A 51 -2.72 18.61 10.79
N SER A 52 -3.11 17.34 10.98
CA SER A 52 -2.69 16.54 12.15
C SER A 52 -1.17 16.33 12.25
N ILE A 53 -0.45 16.42 11.13
CA ILE A 53 1.00 16.45 11.04
C ILE A 53 1.36 17.69 10.22
N PRO A 54 1.61 18.85 10.85
CA PRO A 54 1.77 20.11 10.13
C PRO A 54 3.17 20.26 9.50
N ASN A 55 3.26 21.09 8.47
CA ASN A 55 4.51 21.55 7.84
C ASN A 55 5.49 20.43 7.44
N THR A 56 4.97 19.28 7.03
CA THR A 56 5.78 18.09 6.77
C THR A 56 5.61 17.64 5.32
N PRO A 57 6.70 17.32 4.60
CA PRO A 57 6.62 16.75 3.26
C PRO A 57 5.85 15.42 3.23
N VAL A 58 4.92 15.30 2.30
CA VAL A 58 4.11 14.09 2.12
C VAL A 58 4.94 13.05 1.38
N THR A 59 5.45 12.07 2.12
CA THR A 59 6.40 11.06 1.59
C THR A 59 6.16 9.64 2.11
N ASN A 60 5.21 9.48 3.02
CA ASN A 60 4.96 8.22 3.73
C ASN A 60 3.48 8.12 4.17
N ILE A 61 3.11 6.99 4.78
CA ILE A 61 1.72 6.72 5.19
C ILE A 61 1.16 7.81 6.11
N PRO A 62 1.78 8.15 7.26
CA PRO A 62 1.20 9.14 8.18
C PRO A 62 0.98 10.51 7.52
N THR A 63 1.96 11.00 6.77
CA THR A 63 1.89 12.31 6.11
C THR A 63 0.86 12.33 4.97
N ALA A 64 0.74 11.24 4.20
CA ALA A 64 -0.26 11.12 3.14
C ALA A 64 -1.69 11.07 3.70
N LEU A 65 -1.91 10.34 4.79
CA LEU A 65 -3.22 10.28 5.46
C LEU A 65 -3.57 11.60 6.17
N SER A 66 -2.59 12.28 6.75
CA SER A 66 -2.78 13.61 7.32
C SER A 66 -3.23 14.61 6.25
N MET A 67 -2.54 14.65 5.10
CA MET A 67 -2.90 15.50 3.97
C MET A 67 -4.27 15.14 3.38
N ALA A 68 -4.56 13.85 3.21
CA ALA A 68 -5.87 13.40 2.72
C ALA A 68 -7.00 13.82 3.68
N SER A 69 -6.78 13.73 4.99
CA SER A 69 -7.79 14.13 5.98
C SER A 69 -8.07 15.62 5.92
N ILE A 70 -7.05 16.47 5.86
CA ILE A 70 -7.25 17.93 5.87
C ILE A 70 -7.86 18.44 4.56
N ILE A 71 -7.49 17.88 3.41
CA ILE A 71 -8.17 18.18 2.13
C ILE A 71 -9.66 17.88 2.23
N ARG A 72 -10.02 16.70 2.76
CA ARG A 72 -11.42 16.31 2.92
C ARG A 72 -12.15 17.27 3.86
N GLU A 73 -11.54 17.66 4.97
CA GLU A 73 -12.12 18.60 5.92
C GLU A 73 -12.40 19.97 5.28
N HIS A 74 -11.40 20.57 4.61
CA HIS A 74 -11.56 21.85 3.94
C HIS A 74 -12.59 21.79 2.81
N SER A 75 -12.60 20.70 2.05
CA SER A 75 -13.55 20.51 0.95
C SER A 75 -14.98 20.43 1.47
N LEU A 76 -15.23 19.62 2.52
CA LEU A 76 -16.55 19.53 3.13
C LEU A 76 -16.98 20.83 3.79
N LYS A 77 -16.04 21.56 4.42
CA LYS A 77 -16.34 22.88 4.99
C LYS A 77 -16.74 23.87 3.90
N TYR A 78 -16.08 23.83 2.75
CA TYR A 78 -16.38 24.69 1.60
C TYR A 78 -17.74 24.36 0.96
N THR A 79 -18.11 23.08 0.89
CA THR A 79 -19.37 22.64 0.27
C THR A 79 -20.55 22.56 1.25
N GLY A 80 -20.37 22.92 2.53
CA GLY A 80 -21.42 22.74 3.54
C GLY A 80 -21.73 21.27 3.87
N GLY A 81 -20.78 20.37 3.62
CA GLY A 81 -20.89 18.93 3.89
C GLY A 81 -21.32 18.10 2.67
N LEU A 82 -21.58 18.73 1.53
CA LEU A 82 -22.05 18.05 0.33
C LEU A 82 -20.93 17.31 -0.39
N SER A 83 -21.23 16.09 -0.82
CA SER A 83 -20.42 15.29 -1.74
C SER A 83 -20.62 15.75 -3.19
N TYR A 84 -19.74 15.28 -4.08
CA TYR A 84 -19.80 15.64 -5.51
C TYR A 84 -21.15 15.29 -6.18
N ALA A 85 -21.78 14.19 -5.74
CA ALA A 85 -23.05 13.73 -6.31
C ALA A 85 -24.26 14.52 -5.80
N GLU A 86 -24.13 15.19 -4.67
CA GLU A 86 -25.18 15.99 -4.05
C GLU A 86 -25.23 17.43 -4.59
N MET A 87 -24.29 17.78 -5.49
CA MET A 87 -24.20 19.10 -6.10
C MET A 87 -24.56 19.09 -7.59
N GLY A 88 -25.33 20.10 -7.98
CA GLY A 88 -25.72 20.41 -9.33
C GLY A 88 -24.57 20.98 -10.16
N ARG A 89 -24.71 20.90 -11.49
CA ARG A 89 -23.68 21.33 -12.45
C ARG A 89 -23.47 22.84 -12.49
N PHE A 90 -24.48 23.62 -12.10
CA PHE A 90 -24.51 25.06 -12.23
C PHE A 90 -24.71 25.75 -10.89
N GLU A 91 -24.17 26.96 -10.77
CA GLU A 91 -24.40 27.83 -9.62
C GLU A 91 -25.83 28.38 -9.65
N VAL A 92 -26.31 28.82 -8.49
CA VAL A 92 -27.61 29.48 -8.31
C VAL A 92 -27.38 30.88 -7.75
N GLU A 93 -28.33 31.80 -7.95
CA GLU A 93 -28.19 33.20 -7.49
C GLU A 93 -27.99 33.32 -5.97
N SER A 94 -28.51 32.36 -5.18
CA SER A 94 -28.32 32.34 -3.72
C SER A 94 -26.88 32.04 -3.30
N GLY A 95 -26.04 31.52 -4.20
CA GLY A 95 -24.69 31.06 -3.88
C GLY A 95 -24.63 29.75 -3.08
N ASP A 96 -25.74 29.01 -3.00
CA ASP A 96 -25.77 27.70 -2.33
C ASP A 96 -24.82 26.71 -3.05
N PRO A 97 -23.85 26.08 -2.34
CA PRO A 97 -22.96 25.08 -2.91
C PRO A 97 -23.68 23.90 -3.58
N ALA A 98 -24.90 23.58 -3.13
CA ALA A 98 -25.73 22.56 -3.77
C ALA A 98 -26.00 22.88 -5.25
N GLY A 99 -26.17 24.15 -5.61
CA GLY A 99 -26.43 24.58 -6.97
C GLY A 99 -27.67 23.92 -7.59
N THR A 100 -27.71 23.86 -8.92
CA THR A 100 -28.77 23.17 -9.67
C THR A 100 -28.19 22.47 -10.89
N SER A 101 -28.89 21.45 -11.40
CA SER A 101 -28.58 20.86 -12.71
C SER A 101 -29.53 21.35 -13.81
N ASN A 102 -30.53 22.17 -13.46
CA ASN A 102 -31.43 22.80 -14.40
C ASN A 102 -30.80 24.11 -14.95
N PRO A 103 -30.51 24.20 -16.26
CA PRO A 103 -29.97 25.43 -16.87
C PRO A 103 -30.88 26.67 -16.72
N GLU A 104 -32.18 26.47 -16.51
CA GLU A 104 -33.15 27.56 -16.40
C GLU A 104 -33.11 28.23 -15.01
N GLU A 105 -32.79 27.45 -13.98
CA GLU A 105 -32.65 27.91 -12.58
C GLU A 105 -31.22 28.35 -12.24
N ALA A 106 -30.29 28.17 -13.18
CA ALA A 106 -28.89 28.51 -12.99
C ALA A 106 -28.66 30.02 -13.01
N LEU A 107 -27.67 30.46 -12.23
CA LEU A 107 -27.05 31.77 -12.39
C LEU A 107 -26.51 31.88 -13.82
N LYS A 108 -26.83 32.98 -14.51
CA LYS A 108 -26.40 33.24 -15.88
C LYS A 108 -25.30 34.30 -15.94
N ASP A 109 -24.33 34.09 -16.81
CA ASP A 109 -23.29 35.08 -17.10
C ASP A 109 -23.81 36.22 -17.99
N ALA A 110 -22.93 37.17 -18.34
CA ALA A 110 -23.26 38.31 -19.20
C ALA A 110 -23.75 37.92 -20.61
N ASN A 111 -23.48 36.68 -21.05
CA ASN A 111 -23.90 36.14 -22.34
C ASN A 111 -25.19 35.30 -22.23
N GLY A 112 -25.76 35.19 -21.02
CA GLY A 112 -26.93 34.37 -20.75
C GLY A 112 -26.65 32.87 -20.59
N ALA A 113 -25.38 32.47 -20.49
CA ALA A 113 -24.99 31.07 -20.31
C ALA A 113 -24.97 30.68 -18.81
N PRO A 114 -25.40 29.46 -18.45
CA PRO A 114 -25.30 28.95 -17.07
C PRO A 114 -23.86 28.93 -16.56
N VAL A 115 -23.63 29.49 -15.37
CA VAL A 115 -22.34 29.48 -14.70
C VAL A 115 -22.10 28.11 -14.05
N ALA A 116 -20.93 27.51 -14.29
CA ALA A 116 -20.58 26.20 -13.74
C ALA A 116 -20.34 26.25 -12.23
N ASN A 117 -20.80 25.22 -11.51
CA ASN A 117 -20.65 25.12 -10.05
C ASN A 117 -19.18 24.92 -9.65
N SER A 118 -18.56 25.97 -9.12
CA SER A 118 -17.18 25.95 -8.62
C SER A 118 -17.01 25.03 -7.41
N ALA A 119 -17.98 24.98 -6.48
CA ALA A 119 -17.97 24.08 -5.32
C ALA A 119 -17.92 22.60 -5.73
N ARG A 120 -18.71 22.24 -6.74
CA ARG A 120 -18.70 20.89 -7.32
C ARG A 120 -17.35 20.53 -7.95
N ASN A 121 -16.74 21.46 -8.69
CA ASN A 121 -15.44 21.22 -9.34
C ASN A 121 -14.31 21.07 -8.30
N THR A 122 -14.33 21.88 -7.24
CA THR A 122 -13.41 21.77 -6.11
C THR A 122 -13.57 20.43 -5.41
N GLN A 123 -14.81 19.99 -5.14
CA GLN A 123 -15.07 18.70 -4.49
C GLN A 123 -14.61 17.51 -5.34
N LEU A 124 -14.74 17.58 -6.67
CA LEU A 124 -14.22 16.55 -7.58
C LEU A 124 -12.70 16.44 -7.46
N THR A 125 -12.02 17.59 -7.49
CA THR A 125 -10.56 17.69 -7.38
C THR A 125 -10.09 17.16 -6.02
N ALA A 126 -10.72 17.63 -4.94
CA ALA A 126 -10.44 17.18 -3.58
C ALA A 126 -10.63 15.66 -3.44
N SER A 127 -11.73 15.12 -3.94
CA SER A 127 -12.00 13.67 -3.89
C SER A 127 -10.92 12.88 -4.63
N GLY A 128 -10.49 13.35 -5.81
CA GLY A 128 -9.39 12.74 -6.57
C GLY A 128 -8.07 12.74 -5.78
N LEU A 129 -7.71 13.88 -5.19
CA LEU A 129 -6.50 14.01 -4.37
C LEU A 129 -6.55 13.08 -3.15
N VAL A 130 -7.65 13.10 -2.40
CA VAL A 130 -7.87 12.24 -1.22
C VAL A 130 -7.76 10.77 -1.58
N THR A 131 -8.40 10.34 -2.67
CA THR A 131 -8.32 8.95 -3.14
C THR A 131 -6.89 8.58 -3.54
N SER A 132 -6.18 9.44 -4.29
CA SER A 132 -4.80 9.16 -4.72
C SER A 132 -3.80 9.06 -3.55
N LEU A 133 -3.93 9.94 -2.55
CA LEU A 133 -3.13 9.93 -1.33
C LEU A 133 -3.43 8.69 -0.48
N SER A 134 -4.71 8.34 -0.33
CA SER A 134 -5.15 7.15 0.40
C SER A 134 -4.69 5.85 -0.28
N LEU A 135 -4.75 5.80 -1.61
CA LEU A 135 -4.26 4.66 -2.40
C LEU A 135 -2.74 4.53 -2.28
N SER A 136 -2.00 5.65 -2.27
CA SER A 136 -0.56 5.65 -2.04
C SER A 136 -0.22 5.12 -0.64
N ALA A 137 -0.95 5.57 0.39
CA ALA A 137 -0.80 5.06 1.75
C ALA A 137 -1.09 3.56 1.85
N MET A 138 -2.17 3.10 1.21
CA MET A 138 -2.53 1.67 1.14
C MET A 138 -1.45 0.86 0.43
N ALA A 139 -0.90 1.35 -0.68
CA ALA A 139 0.14 0.67 -1.45
C ALA A 139 1.45 0.56 -0.66
N ILE A 140 1.86 1.61 0.08
CA ILE A 140 2.99 1.53 1.02
C ILE A 140 2.69 0.51 2.13
N GLY A 141 1.45 0.49 2.65
CA GLY A 141 1.02 -0.51 3.65
C GLY A 141 1.10 -1.94 3.13
N MET A 142 0.65 -2.19 1.90
CA MET A 142 0.78 -3.48 1.23
C MET A 142 2.25 -3.87 1.00
N ALA A 143 3.13 -2.90 0.71
CA ALA A 143 4.56 -3.14 0.60
C ALA A 143 5.16 -3.64 1.93
N TYR A 144 4.77 -3.06 3.06
CA TYR A 144 5.15 -3.58 4.38
C TYR A 144 4.59 -4.99 4.63
N GLY A 145 3.34 -5.25 4.22
CA GLY A 145 2.74 -6.58 4.29
C GLY A 145 3.53 -7.62 3.47
N ALA A 146 3.95 -7.27 2.26
CA ALA A 146 4.77 -8.12 1.40
C ALA A 146 6.16 -8.37 2.03
N ILE A 147 6.78 -7.36 2.64
CA ILE A 147 8.03 -7.53 3.38
C ILE A 147 7.84 -8.51 4.53
N ALA A 148 6.82 -8.33 5.36
CA ALA A 148 6.56 -9.20 6.51
C ALA A 148 6.31 -10.66 6.07
N LEU A 149 5.51 -10.86 5.02
CA LEU A 149 5.25 -12.18 4.44
C LEU A 149 6.52 -12.81 3.86
N GLY A 150 7.33 -12.02 3.15
CA GLY A 150 8.61 -12.47 2.60
C GLY A 150 9.58 -12.91 3.68
N VAL A 151 9.66 -12.19 4.81
CA VAL A 151 10.44 -12.60 5.98
C VAL A 151 9.91 -13.91 6.56
N ALA A 152 8.59 -14.07 6.71
CA ALA A 152 8.01 -15.30 7.19
C ALA A 152 8.36 -16.51 6.29
N PHE A 153 8.30 -16.34 4.97
CA PHE A 153 8.70 -17.38 4.01
C PHE A 153 10.20 -17.68 4.06
N ALA A 154 11.04 -16.65 4.24
CA ALA A 154 12.47 -16.82 4.40
C ALA A 154 12.80 -17.67 5.63
N LEU A 155 12.19 -17.36 6.78
CA LEU A 155 12.36 -18.09 8.03
C LEU A 155 11.82 -19.52 7.93
N LEU A 156 10.62 -19.69 7.38
CA LEU A 156 10.02 -21.01 7.18
C LEU A 156 10.90 -21.88 6.28
N GLY A 157 11.39 -21.33 5.17
CA GLY A 157 12.30 -22.01 4.25
C GLY A 157 13.59 -22.45 4.94
N ALA A 158 14.19 -21.57 5.77
CA ALA A 158 15.37 -21.89 6.54
C ALA A 158 15.14 -23.03 7.54
N VAL A 159 14.00 -23.04 8.24
CA VAL A 159 13.62 -24.12 9.17
C VAL A 159 13.44 -25.45 8.42
N ILE A 160 12.70 -25.45 7.30
CA ILE A 160 12.48 -26.65 6.48
C ILE A 160 13.82 -27.19 5.95
N ALA A 161 14.69 -26.32 5.43
CA ALA A 161 16.00 -26.72 4.95
C ALA A 161 16.87 -27.31 6.08
N GLY A 162 16.86 -26.68 7.26
CA GLY A 162 17.55 -27.18 8.45
C GLY A 162 17.07 -28.56 8.89
N LEU A 163 15.76 -28.80 8.91
CA LEU A 163 15.19 -30.12 9.18
C LEU A 163 15.60 -31.16 8.14
N GLY A 164 15.63 -30.78 6.86
CA GLY A 164 16.11 -31.64 5.79
C GLY A 164 17.57 -32.05 5.98
N TYR A 165 18.44 -31.13 6.41
CA TYR A 165 19.83 -31.46 6.76
C TYR A 165 19.94 -32.38 7.99
N ALA A 166 19.13 -32.16 9.02
CA ALA A 166 19.10 -33.03 10.20
C ALA A 166 18.67 -34.47 9.85
N LEU A 167 17.63 -34.62 9.03
CA LEU A 167 17.16 -35.92 8.53
C LEU A 167 18.24 -36.62 7.70
N LEU A 168 18.94 -35.87 6.83
CA LEU A 168 20.07 -36.41 6.07
C LEU A 168 21.19 -36.90 7.00
N GLY A 169 21.47 -36.16 8.08
CA GLY A 169 22.45 -36.54 9.11
C GLY A 169 22.14 -37.86 9.81
N LEU A 170 20.87 -38.18 10.06
CA LEU A 170 20.45 -39.43 10.72
C LEU A 170 20.53 -40.67 9.81
N ILE A 171 20.44 -40.47 8.49
CA ILE A 171 20.35 -41.55 7.49
C ILE A 171 21.72 -41.89 6.88
N THR A 172 22.66 -40.93 6.88
CA THR A 172 24.00 -41.12 6.29
C THR A 172 25.05 -41.21 7.40
N PRO A 173 25.72 -42.37 7.60
CA PRO A 173 26.67 -42.56 8.69
C PRO A 173 27.86 -41.60 8.62
N GLU A 174 28.30 -41.16 7.44
CA GLU A 174 29.38 -40.18 7.30
C GLU A 174 28.99 -38.79 7.81
N VAL A 175 27.72 -38.41 7.69
CA VAL A 175 27.21 -37.11 8.19
C VAL A 175 26.90 -37.20 9.68
N ALA A 176 26.35 -38.32 10.15
CA ALA A 176 26.14 -38.60 11.57
C ALA A 176 27.44 -38.48 12.37
N GLN A 177 28.54 -39.09 11.88
CA GLN A 177 29.85 -39.01 12.51
C GLN A 177 30.40 -37.58 12.55
N ARG A 178 30.13 -36.75 11.53
CA ARG A 178 30.56 -35.34 11.50
C ARG A 178 29.88 -34.47 12.56
N PHE A 179 28.72 -34.88 13.05
CA PHE A 179 27.96 -34.23 14.13
C PHE A 179 27.94 -35.03 15.44
N GLY A 180 28.73 -36.12 15.55
CA GLY A 180 28.83 -36.93 16.76
C GLY A 180 27.62 -37.82 17.08
N LEU A 181 26.77 -38.11 16.10
CA LEU A 181 25.55 -38.92 16.25
C LEU A 181 25.79 -40.38 15.81
N GLN A 182 25.17 -41.35 16.49
CA GLN A 182 25.19 -42.75 16.07
C GLN A 182 24.11 -43.00 14.97
N PRO A 183 24.49 -43.53 13.79
CA PRO A 183 23.54 -43.81 12.72
C PRO A 183 22.62 -44.99 13.07
N VAL A 184 21.34 -44.88 12.74
CA VAL A 184 20.29 -45.86 13.11
C VAL A 184 20.28 -47.09 12.18
N THR A 185 20.97 -47.03 11.05
CA THR A 185 21.11 -48.16 10.10
C THR A 185 22.57 -48.59 10.02
N GLN A 186 22.83 -49.87 10.33
CA GLN A 186 24.07 -50.58 10.03
C GLN A 186 24.11 -50.96 8.54
#